data_AF-A0A1I6DUN5-F1
#
_entry.id   AF-A0A1I6DUN5-F1
#
_cell.length_a   1.000
_cell.length_b   1.000
_cell.length_c   1.000
_cell.angle_alpha   90.00
_cell.angle_beta   90.00
_cell.angle_gamma   90.00
#
_symmetry.space_group_name_H-M   'P 1'
#
loop_
_entity.id
_entity.type
_entity.pdbx_description
1 polymer ?
#
loop_
_entity_poly.entity_id
_entity_poly.type
_entity_poly.pdbx_seq_one_letter_code
_entity_poly.pdbx_strand_id
1 'polypeptide(L)'
;MSATEVLARFRAEVGAAVTRAGRASGEIGERNAKLRERTRDLAAQARERKIEPGAQATSADVREAAAGFRVDRGLAVEQVPDAAEATAPVPVETERVTLGSAAVAGPSGQLPRASDDDEDFSQSRILY
;
A
#
# COMPACT_ATOMS: atom_id res chain seq x y z
N MET A 1 32.70 -18.60 38.75
CA MET A 1 31.30 -18.19 38.59
C MET A 1 30.42 -19.40 38.80
N SER A 2 29.38 -19.26 39.61
CA SER A 2 28.39 -20.33 39.79
C SER A 2 27.42 -20.38 38.61
N ALA A 3 26.78 -21.53 38.39
CA ALA A 3 25.78 -21.69 37.34
C ALA A 3 24.59 -20.70 37.49
N THR A 4 24.28 -20.32 38.73
CA THR A 4 23.21 -19.37 39.05
C THR A 4 23.58 -17.93 38.67
N GLU A 5 24.84 -17.52 38.84
CA GLU A 5 25.34 -16.21 38.39
C GLU A 5 25.29 -16.07 36.86
N VAL A 6 25.68 -17.11 36.13
CA VAL A 6 25.64 -17.13 34.66
C VAL A 6 24.18 -17.02 34.17
N LEU A 7 23.26 -17.77 34.79
CA LEU A 7 21.84 -17.70 34.44
C LEU A 7 21.23 -16.32 34.75
N ALA A 8 21.60 -15.71 35.88
CA ALA A 8 21.14 -14.38 36.25
C ALA A 8 21.61 -13.31 35.25
N ARG A 9 22.88 -13.38 34.84
CA ARG A 9 23.45 -12.48 33.84
C ARG A 9 22.79 -12.65 32.47
N PHE A 10 22.59 -13.89 32.03
CA PHE A 10 21.89 -14.16 30.77
C PHE A 10 20.48 -13.57 30.76
N ARG A 11 19.70 -13.76 31.83
CA ARG A 11 18.35 -13.17 31.94
C ARG A 11 18.38 -11.64 31.91
N ALA A 12 19.36 -11.02 32.55
CA ALA A 12 19.53 -9.57 32.52
C ALA A 12 19.88 -9.06 31.11
N GLU A 13 20.78 -9.74 30.41
CA GLU A 13 21.17 -9.40 29.03
C GLU A 13 20.00 -9.55 28.05
N VAL A 14 19.24 -10.65 28.14
CA VAL A 14 18.02 -10.86 27.33
C VAL A 14 16.97 -9.79 27.62
N GLY A 15 16.73 -9.48 28.90
CA GLY A 15 15.80 -8.41 29.28
C GLY A 15 16.19 -7.06 28.67
N ALA A 16 17.46 -6.69 28.77
CA ALA A 16 17.97 -5.45 28.18
C ALA A 16 17.87 -5.44 26.65
N ALA A 17 18.12 -6.57 25.99
CA ALA A 17 17.98 -6.70 24.53
C ALA A 17 16.52 -6.53 24.09
N VAL A 18 15.56 -7.15 24.80
CA VAL A 18 14.12 -7.04 24.50
C VAL A 18 13.64 -5.59 24.69
N THR A 19 14.04 -4.91 25.76
CA THR A 19 13.68 -3.49 25.97
C THR A 19 14.21 -2.61 24.84
N ARG A 20 15.45 -2.84 24.40
CA ARG A 20 16.06 -2.09 23.28
C ARG A 20 15.33 -2.35 21.97
N ALA A 21 15.02 -3.61 21.67
CA ALA A 21 14.28 -4.00 20.47
C ALA A 21 12.87 -3.42 20.46
N GLY A 22 12.19 -3.39 21.62
CA GLY A 22 10.88 -2.77 21.79
C GLY A 22 10.90 -1.28 21.47
N ARG A 23 11.87 -0.54 21.99
CA ARG A 23 12.04 0.89 21.69
C ARG A 23 12.30 1.13 20.19
N ALA A 24 13.24 0.39 19.60
CA ALA A 24 13.56 0.53 18.19
C ALA A 24 12.35 0.22 17.28
N SER A 25 11.58 -0.83 17.63
CA SER A 25 10.35 -1.19 16.92
C SER A 25 9.28 -0.09 17.02
N GLY A 26 9.13 0.52 18.19
CA GLY A 26 8.23 1.66 18.40
C GLY A 26 8.58 2.86 17.51
N GLU A 27 9.85 3.28 17.51
CA GLU A 27 10.33 4.40 16.68
C GLU A 27 10.12 4.15 15.18
N ILE A 28 10.39 2.93 14.71
CA ILE A 28 10.15 2.53 13.31
C ILE A 28 8.64 2.51 13.02
N GLY A 29 7.83 2.02 13.96
CA GLY A 29 6.37 2.01 13.86
C GLY A 29 5.80 3.42 13.65
N GLU A 30 6.26 4.40 14.42
CA GLU A 30 5.87 5.80 14.28
C GLU A 30 6.29 6.40 12.93
N ARG A 31 7.51 6.12 12.47
CA ARG A 31 7.98 6.56 11.14
C ARG A 31 7.12 5.96 10.02
N ASN A 32 6.78 4.68 10.13
CA ASN A 32 5.93 3.99 9.17
C ASN A 32 4.50 4.54 9.19
N ALA A 33 3.95 4.87 10.36
CA ALA A 33 2.62 5.50 10.47
C ALA A 33 2.61 6.85 9.74
N LYS A 34 3.61 7.71 9.98
CA LYS A 34 3.78 9.00 9.29
C LYS A 34 3.98 8.86 7.78
N LEU A 35 4.65 7.81 7.34
CA LEU A 35 4.81 7.52 5.91
C LEU A 35 3.46 7.14 5.29
N ARG A 36 2.72 6.22 5.91
CA ARG A 36 1.39 5.79 5.43
C ARG A 36 0.36 6.92 5.38
N GLU A 37 0.43 7.87 6.32
CA GLU A 37 -0.38 9.08 6.29
C GLU A 37 -0.04 9.94 5.06
N ARG A 38 1.24 10.30 4.89
CA ARG A 38 1.69 11.06 3.71
C ARG A 38 1.35 10.38 2.39
N THR A 39 1.50 9.06 2.31
CA THR A 39 1.12 8.29 1.12
C THR A 39 -0.38 8.35 0.85
N ARG A 40 -1.22 8.29 1.90
CA ARG A 40 -2.67 8.45 1.76
C ARG A 40 -3.05 9.84 1.26
N ASP A 41 -2.43 10.89 1.82
CA ASP A 41 -2.68 12.27 1.42
C ASP A 41 -2.28 12.51 -0.04
N LEU A 42 -1.10 12.03 -0.46
CA LEU A 42 -0.66 12.10 -1.84
C LEU A 42 -1.59 11.34 -2.79
N ALA A 43 -2.06 10.16 -2.39
CA ALA A 43 -3.03 9.39 -3.19
C ALA A 43 -4.40 10.08 -3.26
N ALA A 44 -4.81 10.83 -2.25
CA ALA A 44 -6.01 11.66 -2.30
C ALA A 44 -5.83 12.84 -3.25
N GLN A 45 -4.72 13.57 -3.15
CA GLN A 45 -4.38 14.68 -4.06
C GLN A 45 -4.31 14.24 -5.53
N ALA A 46 -3.74 13.05 -5.79
CA ALA A 46 -3.70 12.44 -7.12
C ALA A 46 -5.10 12.20 -7.69
N ARG A 47 -6.00 11.63 -6.88
CA ARG A 47 -7.39 11.35 -7.28
C ARG A 47 -8.18 12.63 -7.57
N GLU A 48 -7.92 13.68 -6.80
CA GLU A 48 -8.55 14.99 -6.98
C GLU A 48 -7.93 15.82 -8.12
N ARG A 49 -6.94 15.28 -8.85
CA ARG A 49 -6.13 16.00 -9.86
C ARG A 49 -5.54 17.32 -9.35
N LYS A 50 -5.29 17.41 -8.04
CA LYS A 50 -4.66 18.56 -7.37
C LYS A 50 -3.14 18.50 -7.39
N ILE A 51 -2.55 17.51 -8.06
CA ILE A 51 -1.11 17.49 -8.30
C ILE A 51 -0.81 18.57 -9.32
N GLU A 52 -0.12 19.63 -8.90
CA GLU A 52 0.35 20.64 -9.83
C GLU A 52 1.19 19.97 -10.94
N PRO A 53 0.82 20.18 -12.22
CA PRO A 53 1.66 19.75 -13.34
C PRO A 53 2.96 20.57 -13.29
N GLY A 54 3.99 20.00 -12.67
CA GLY A 54 5.23 20.70 -12.33
C GLY A 54 6.03 20.08 -11.19
N ALA A 55 5.46 19.11 -10.46
CA ALA A 55 6.23 18.31 -9.50
C ALA A 55 7.44 17.67 -10.19
N GLN A 56 8.62 17.90 -9.62
CA GLN A 56 9.88 17.44 -10.18
C GLN A 56 9.85 15.92 -10.36
N ALA A 57 10.16 15.45 -11.56
CA ALA A 57 10.16 14.04 -11.88
C ALA A 57 11.03 13.27 -10.87
N THR A 58 10.55 12.09 -10.43
CA THR A 58 11.35 11.22 -9.57
C THR A 58 12.66 10.88 -10.30
N SER A 59 13.81 11.07 -9.63
CA SER A 59 15.11 10.82 -10.25
C SER A 59 15.22 9.38 -10.77
N ALA A 60 15.99 9.20 -11.84
CA ALA A 60 16.19 7.90 -12.47
C ALA A 60 16.69 6.85 -11.46
N ASP A 61 17.68 7.20 -10.64
CA ASP A 61 18.27 6.32 -9.62
C ASP A 61 17.22 5.79 -8.62
N VAL A 62 16.27 6.65 -8.21
CA VAL A 62 15.22 6.26 -7.26
C VAL A 62 14.20 5.35 -7.95
N ARG A 63 13.87 5.61 -9.22
CA ARG A 63 13.00 4.73 -10.02
C ARG A 63 13.63 3.36 -10.21
N GLU A 64 14.91 3.30 -10.54
CA GLU A 64 15.66 2.05 -10.74
C GLU A 64 15.75 1.24 -9.44
N ALA A 65 16.14 1.87 -8.33
CA ALA A 65 16.18 1.21 -7.03
C ALA A 65 14.81 0.64 -6.61
N ALA A 66 13.73 1.40 -6.87
CA ALA A 66 12.38 0.97 -6.57
C ALA A 66 11.89 -0.15 -7.51
N ALA A 67 12.35 -0.20 -8.76
CA ALA A 67 12.06 -1.28 -9.69
C ALA A 67 12.79 -2.57 -9.26
N GLY A 68 14.09 -2.48 -8.95
CA GLY A 68 14.88 -3.61 -8.45
C GLY A 68 14.28 -4.22 -7.19
N PHE A 69 13.92 -3.40 -6.21
CA PHE A 69 13.25 -3.87 -4.98
C PHE A 69 11.96 -4.66 -5.27
N ARG A 70 11.14 -4.20 -6.23
CA ARG A 70 9.90 -4.89 -6.58
C ARG A 70 10.17 -6.22 -7.28
N VAL A 71 11.11 -6.25 -8.22
CA VAL A 71 11.54 -7.47 -8.90
C VAL A 71 12.04 -8.50 -7.90
N ASP A 72 12.94 -8.10 -7.00
CA ASP A 72 13.51 -8.97 -5.96
C ASP A 72 12.45 -9.55 -5.01
N ARG A 73 11.33 -8.85 -4.83
CA ARG A 73 10.22 -9.24 -3.96
C ARG A 73 9.06 -9.88 -4.71
N GLY A 74 9.17 -10.10 -6.02
CA GLY A 74 8.09 -10.63 -6.85
C GLY A 74 6.84 -9.74 -6.85
N LEU A 75 6.99 -8.44 -6.59
CA LEU A 75 5.90 -7.48 -6.63
C LEU A 75 5.68 -7.04 -8.08
N ALA A 76 4.41 -6.88 -8.48
CA ALA A 76 4.07 -6.39 -9.80
C ALA A 76 4.72 -5.02 -10.05
N VAL A 77 5.50 -4.94 -11.14
CA VAL A 77 6.01 -3.68 -11.67
C VAL A 77 5.11 -3.31 -12.83
N GLU A 78 4.18 -2.38 -12.61
CA GLU A 78 3.43 -1.78 -13.70
C GLU A 78 4.41 -0.99 -14.56
N GLN A 79 4.45 -1.26 -15.88
CA GLN A 79 5.29 -0.49 -16.79
C GLN A 79 4.66 0.88 -16.97
N VAL A 80 5.08 1.84 -16.15
CA VAL A 80 4.67 3.23 -16.26
C VAL A 80 5.52 3.90 -17.35
N PRO A 81 4.92 4.59 -18.32
CA PRO A 81 5.66 5.34 -19.35
C PRO A 81 6.58 6.39 -18.73
N ASP A 82 7.60 6.81 -19.49
CA ASP A 82 8.59 7.74 -18.98
C ASP A 82 7.95 9.09 -18.61
N ALA A 83 8.48 9.76 -17.58
CA ALA A 83 7.85 10.96 -17.01
C ALA A 83 7.70 12.12 -18.02
N ALA A 84 8.55 12.13 -19.06
CA ALA A 84 8.47 13.06 -20.18
C ALA A 84 7.27 12.79 -21.12
N GLU A 85 6.83 11.54 -21.23
CA GLU A 85 5.65 11.16 -22.03
C GLU A 85 4.34 11.43 -21.27
N ALA A 86 4.36 11.38 -19.94
CA ALA A 86 3.21 11.65 -19.08
C ALA A 86 2.80 13.13 -18.98
N THR A 87 3.64 14.06 -19.45
CA THR A 87 3.36 15.52 -19.45
C THR A 87 2.88 16.04 -20.80
N ALA A 88 2.82 15.20 -21.83
CA ALA A 88 2.20 15.57 -23.08
C ALA A 88 0.68 15.76 -22.88
N PRO A 89 0.08 16.87 -23.36
CA PRO A 89 -1.37 17.05 -23.29
C PRO A 89 -2.04 16.06 -24.25
N VAL A 90 -2.48 14.92 -23.73
CA VAL A 90 -3.32 13.99 -24.48
C VAL A 90 -4.78 14.45 -24.34
N PRO A 91 -5.55 14.60 -25.44
CA PRO A 91 -6.99 14.82 -25.36
C PRO A 91 -7.63 13.64 -24.63
N VAL A 92 -8.25 13.92 -23.49
CA VAL A 92 -8.89 12.90 -22.67
C VAL A 92 -10.26 12.57 -23.27
N GLU A 93 -10.30 11.68 -24.26
CA GLU A 93 -11.47 10.83 -24.46
C GLU A 93 -11.40 9.73 -23.41
N THR A 94 -11.91 10.00 -22.20
CA THR A 94 -12.18 8.94 -21.24
C THR A 94 -13.39 8.15 -21.72
N GLU A 95 -13.18 7.14 -22.57
CA GLU A 95 -14.01 5.95 -22.42
C GLU A 95 -13.74 5.40 -21.02
N ARG A 96 -14.81 5.27 -20.23
CA ARG A 96 -14.74 4.61 -18.93
C ARG A 96 -14.39 3.15 -19.18
N VAL A 97 -13.09 2.82 -19.15
CA VAL A 97 -12.67 1.43 -19.01
C VAL A 97 -13.07 1.03 -17.59
N THR A 98 -14.22 0.39 -17.48
CA THR A 98 -14.54 -0.42 -16.31
C THR A 98 -13.48 -1.51 -16.27
N LEU A 99 -12.52 -1.39 -15.35
CA LEU A 99 -11.75 -2.55 -14.92
C LEU A 99 -12.75 -3.46 -14.20
N GLY A 100 -13.50 -4.22 -15.00
CA GLY A 100 -14.44 -5.21 -14.52
C GLY A 100 -13.64 -6.16 -13.67
N SER A 101 -13.84 -6.07 -12.36
CA SER A 101 -13.37 -7.09 -11.43
C SER A 101 -14.06 -8.37 -11.88
N ALA A 102 -13.37 -9.20 -12.64
CA ALA A 102 -13.91 -10.47 -13.08
C ALA A 102 -14.24 -11.26 -11.82
N ALA A 103 -15.53 -11.49 -11.56
CA ALA A 103 -15.96 -12.30 -10.45
C ALA A 103 -15.28 -13.67 -10.59
N VAL A 104 -14.42 -14.03 -9.64
CA VAL A 104 -13.81 -15.36 -9.61
C VAL A 104 -14.88 -16.29 -9.07
N ALA A 105 -15.21 -17.34 -9.83
CA ALA A 105 -16.18 -18.34 -9.41
C ALA A 105 -15.77 -18.94 -8.05
N GLY A 106 -16.74 -19.07 -7.13
CA GLY A 106 -16.53 -19.77 -5.88
C GLY A 106 -16.20 -21.25 -6.10
N PRO A 107 -15.91 -22.02 -5.03
CA PRO A 107 -15.49 -23.42 -5.12
C PRO A 107 -16.51 -24.36 -5.80
N SER A 108 -17.75 -23.90 -6.04
CA SER A 108 -18.79 -24.59 -6.82
C SER A 108 -18.75 -24.32 -8.33
N GLY A 109 -17.82 -23.48 -8.83
CA GLY A 109 -17.65 -23.19 -10.25
C GLY A 109 -18.72 -22.28 -10.87
N GLN A 110 -19.64 -21.75 -10.06
CA GLN A 110 -20.68 -20.82 -10.54
C GLN A 110 -20.25 -19.36 -10.36
N LEU A 111 -20.30 -18.60 -11.46
CA LEU A 111 -20.20 -17.15 -11.42
C LEU A 111 -21.49 -16.58 -10.79
N PRO A 112 -21.40 -15.59 -9.88
CA PRO A 112 -22.57 -14.85 -9.42
C PRO A 112 -23.28 -14.24 -10.63
N ARG A 113 -24.61 -14.35 -10.71
CA ARG A 113 -25.37 -13.64 -11.74
C ARG A 113 -25.18 -12.14 -11.50
N ALA A 114 -24.80 -11.40 -12.54
CA ALA A 114 -24.86 -9.95 -12.53
C ALA A 114 -26.33 -9.56 -12.42
N SER A 115 -26.78 -9.19 -11.22
CA SER A 115 -28.06 -8.52 -11.02
C SER A 115 -27.79 -7.03 -10.97
N ASP A 116 -28.46 -6.26 -11.84
CA ASP A 116 -28.52 -4.79 -11.83
C ASP A 116 -29.32 -4.23 -10.63
N ASP A 117 -29.32 -4.92 -9.49
CA ASP A 117 -30.09 -4.54 -8.29
C ASP A 117 -29.20 -3.75 -7.32
N ASP A 118 -28.88 -2.53 -7.73
CA ASP A 118 -28.20 -1.52 -6.90
C ASP A 118 -29.17 -0.85 -5.88
N GLU A 119 -30.38 -1.40 -5.70
CA GLU A 119 -31.46 -0.83 -4.88
C GLU A 119 -31.56 -1.43 -3.46
N ASP A 120 -30.73 -2.41 -3.10
CA ASP A 120 -30.89 -3.17 -1.84
C ASP A 120 -30.25 -2.53 -0.58
N PHE A 121 -29.71 -1.30 -0.69
CA PHE A 121 -29.20 -0.53 0.46
C PHE A 121 -30.06 0.69 0.84
N SER A 122 -31.35 0.71 0.52
CA SER A 122 -32.25 1.65 1.18
C SER A 122 -32.44 1.24 2.66
N GLN A 123 -31.91 2.06 3.57
CA GLN A 123 -31.99 1.86 5.03
C GLN A 123 -33.42 1.82 5.59
N SER A 124 -34.45 2.00 4.75
CA SER A 124 -35.87 2.03 5.14
C SER A 124 -36.45 0.65 5.47
N ARG A 125 -35.74 -0.47 5.24
CA ARG A 125 -36.25 -1.82 5.54
C ARG A 125 -35.64 -2.52 6.76
N ILE A 126 -34.65 -1.91 7.43
CA ILE A 126 -34.07 -2.47 8.68
C ILE A 126 -34.95 -2.14 9.91
N LEU A 127 -35.95 -1.28 9.75
CA LEU A 127 -36.84 -0.84 10.83
C LEU A 127 -38.30 -1.11 10.49
N TYR A 128 -38.64 -2.37 10.19
CA TYR A 128 -39.96 -2.94 10.49
C TYR A 128 -39.90 -4.47 10.57
#